data_AF-A0A954H182-F1
#
_entry.id   AF-A0A954H182-F1
#
_cell.length_a   1.000
_cell.length_b   1.000
_cell.length_c   1.000
_cell.angle_alpha   90.00
_cell.angle_beta   90.00
_cell.angle_gamma   90.00
#
_symmetry.space_group_name_H-M   'P 1'
#
loop_
_entity.id
_entity.type
_entity.pdbx_description
1 polymer ?
#
loop_
_entity_poly.entity_id
_entity_poly.type
_entity_poly.pdbx_seq_one_letter_code
_entity_poly.pdbx_strand_id
1 'polypeptide(L)'
;MPETLRSVASAGMDYPLQLLVIDDGSSDGTAKVAKAVNRVVSHTRNRGLAAAFTTGLDECLRMGADIIVNTDGDGQYPASEIPRLLEPILAGRADMVIGDRRPSEDVRSSWLKRKLQKLGSRTVSWLAGREIPDAVSGFRAMTREAAIKMHVVTGFSYTIET
;
A
#
# COMPACT_ATOMS: atom_id res chain seq x y z
N MET A 1 3.38 -4.01 -13.57
CA MET A 1 2.09 -3.33 -13.82
C MET A 1 1.01 -4.21 -14.47
N PRO A 2 1.09 -4.72 -15.73
CA PRO A 2 -0.03 -5.47 -16.32
C PRO A 2 -0.41 -6.75 -15.55
N GLU A 3 0.58 -7.44 -14.98
CA GLU A 3 0.39 -8.64 -14.18
C GLU A 3 -0.23 -8.33 -12.81
N THR A 4 0.24 -7.29 -12.12
CA THR A 4 -0.34 -6.78 -10.87
C THR A 4 -1.82 -6.47 -11.05
N LEU A 5 -2.17 -5.76 -12.13
CA LEU A 5 -3.54 -5.37 -12.44
C LEU A 5 -4.45 -6.58 -12.69
N ARG A 6 -3.98 -7.57 -13.46
CA ARG A 6 -4.71 -8.82 -13.68
C ARG A 6 -4.90 -9.60 -12.38
N SER A 7 -3.86 -9.66 -11.56
CA SER A 7 -3.89 -10.35 -10.28
C SER A 7 -4.94 -9.76 -9.34
N VAL A 8 -5.01 -8.43 -9.22
CA VAL A 8 -6.02 -7.73 -8.40
C VAL A 8 -7.44 -7.99 -8.94
N ALA A 9 -7.64 -7.89 -10.24
CA ALA A 9 -8.95 -8.16 -10.86
C ALA A 9 -9.41 -9.62 -10.69
N SER A 10 -8.46 -10.57 -10.61
CA SER A 10 -8.73 -11.99 -10.41
C SER A 10 -8.81 -12.44 -8.95
N ALA A 11 -8.69 -11.53 -7.98
CA ALA A 11 -8.60 -11.88 -6.56
C ALA A 11 -9.89 -12.50 -5.97
N GLY A 12 -10.97 -12.61 -6.76
CA GLY A 12 -12.17 -13.36 -6.38
C GLY A 12 -12.92 -12.75 -5.20
N MET A 13 -12.98 -11.42 -5.14
CA MET A 13 -13.68 -10.73 -4.06
C MET A 13 -15.17 -10.62 -4.35
N ASP A 14 -16.01 -10.89 -3.35
CA ASP A 14 -17.47 -10.72 -3.42
C ASP A 14 -17.91 -9.25 -3.37
N TYR A 15 -16.95 -8.31 -3.45
CA TYR A 15 -17.17 -6.87 -3.32
C TYR A 15 -16.80 -6.13 -4.61
N PRO A 16 -17.49 -5.03 -4.94
CA PRO A 16 -17.13 -4.20 -6.08
C PRO A 16 -15.71 -3.64 -5.92
N LEU A 17 -14.87 -3.90 -6.92
CA LEU A 17 -13.50 -3.41 -6.96
C LEU A 17 -13.38 -2.26 -7.95
N GLN A 18 -12.77 -1.16 -7.50
CA GLN A 18 -12.33 -0.08 -8.39
C GLN A 18 -10.81 0.05 -8.32
N LEU A 19 -10.18 0.11 -9.48
CA LEU A 19 -8.73 0.15 -9.59
C LEU A 19 -8.30 1.57 -10.02
N LEU A 20 -7.47 2.19 -9.19
CA LEU A 20 -6.88 3.50 -9.41
C LEU A 20 -5.37 3.36 -9.52
N VAL A 21 -4.80 3.93 -10.57
CA VAL A 21 -3.35 4.02 -10.75
C VAL A 21 -2.92 5.47 -10.56
N ILE A 22 -1.94 5.69 -9.68
CA ILE A 22 -1.25 6.97 -9.56
C ILE A 22 0.07 6.89 -10.32
N ASP A 23 0.17 7.68 -11.36
CA ASP A 23 1.38 7.82 -12.16
C ASP A 23 2.11 9.09 -11.73
N ASP A 24 3.26 8.95 -11.06
CA ASP A 24 4.05 10.07 -10.56
C ASP A 24 4.96 10.68 -11.64
N GLY A 25 4.39 10.95 -12.82
CA GLY A 25 5.08 11.62 -13.93
C GLY A 25 6.04 10.73 -14.70
N SER A 26 5.66 9.49 -15.01
CA SER A 26 6.48 8.58 -15.83
C SER A 26 6.66 9.12 -17.25
N SER A 27 7.87 9.04 -17.79
CA SER A 27 8.21 9.46 -19.17
C SER A 27 8.28 8.30 -20.17
N ASP A 28 8.13 7.06 -19.71
CA ASP A 28 8.33 5.82 -20.47
C ASP A 28 7.05 5.26 -21.11
N GLY A 29 5.95 6.02 -21.07
CA GLY A 29 4.66 5.60 -21.63
C GLY A 29 3.78 4.77 -20.69
N THR A 30 4.21 4.53 -19.44
CA THR A 30 3.44 3.81 -18.40
C THR A 30 2.02 4.36 -18.24
N ALA A 31 1.86 5.68 -18.17
CA ALA A 31 0.55 6.33 -18.06
C ALA A 31 -0.43 5.97 -19.19
N LYS A 32 0.10 5.83 -20.43
CA LYS A 32 -0.72 5.50 -21.61
C LYS A 32 -1.24 4.07 -21.54
N VAL A 33 -0.41 3.14 -21.10
CA VAL A 33 -0.80 1.74 -20.90
C VAL A 33 -1.81 1.62 -19.77
N ALA A 34 -1.57 2.31 -18.64
CA ALA A 34 -2.48 2.27 -17.50
C ALA A 34 -3.89 2.81 -17.83
N LYS A 35 -3.97 3.91 -18.61
CA LYS A 35 -5.25 4.55 -19.00
C LYS A 35 -6.14 3.67 -19.86
N ALA A 36 -5.56 2.73 -20.60
CA ALA A 36 -6.33 1.83 -21.47
C ALA A 36 -7.14 0.80 -20.68
N VAL A 37 -6.81 0.58 -19.40
CA VAL A 37 -7.38 -0.51 -18.59
C VAL A 37 -8.00 -0.03 -17.29
N ASN A 38 -7.60 1.13 -16.75
CA ASN A 38 -8.05 1.59 -15.44
C ASN A 38 -8.15 3.12 -15.36
N ARG A 39 -8.72 3.62 -14.26
CA ARG A 39 -8.65 5.04 -13.91
C ARG A 39 -7.21 5.39 -13.53
N VAL A 40 -6.69 6.47 -14.11
CA VAL A 40 -5.32 6.93 -13.88
C VAL A 40 -5.31 8.41 -13.53
N VAL A 41 -4.56 8.75 -12.49
CA VAL A 41 -4.23 10.14 -12.14
C VAL A 41 -2.72 10.30 -12.32
N SER A 42 -2.33 11.19 -13.24
CA SER A 42 -0.93 11.43 -13.60
C SER A 42 -0.47 12.78 -13.08
N HIS A 43 0.68 12.82 -12.43
CA HIS A 43 1.39 14.05 -12.13
C HIS A 43 2.17 14.56 -13.35
N THR A 44 2.32 15.88 -13.47
CA THR A 44 3.09 16.51 -14.55
C THR A 44 4.60 16.32 -14.43
N ARG A 45 5.07 16.00 -13.23
CA ARG A 45 6.46 15.68 -12.88
C ARG A 45 6.46 14.74 -11.68
N ASN A 46 7.57 14.04 -11.44
CA ASN A 46 7.77 13.27 -10.23
C ASN A 46 7.67 14.17 -8.99
N ARG A 47 6.74 13.85 -8.08
CA ARG A 47 6.48 14.56 -6.82
C ARG A 47 6.90 13.73 -5.60
N GLY A 48 7.34 12.49 -5.81
CA GLY A 48 7.74 11.57 -4.77
C GLY A 48 6.59 10.71 -4.25
N LEU A 49 6.97 9.59 -3.65
CA LEU A 49 6.06 8.53 -3.19
C LEU A 49 4.95 9.04 -2.25
N ALA A 50 5.29 9.89 -1.28
CA ALA A 50 4.30 10.42 -0.32
C ALA A 50 3.25 11.30 -1.01
N ALA A 51 3.65 12.11 -1.99
CA ALA A 51 2.73 12.96 -2.75
C ALA A 51 1.82 12.13 -3.66
N ALA A 52 2.38 11.10 -4.32
CA ALA A 52 1.61 10.14 -5.11
C ALA A 52 0.59 9.37 -4.24
N PHE A 53 1.01 8.88 -3.08
CA PHE A 53 0.15 8.19 -2.14
C PHE A 53 -0.98 9.09 -1.61
N THR A 54 -0.67 10.33 -1.22
CA THR A 54 -1.69 11.31 -0.77
C THR A 54 -2.72 11.57 -1.87
N THR A 55 -2.25 11.73 -3.11
CA THR A 55 -3.14 11.92 -4.27
C THR A 55 -4.04 10.69 -4.49
N GLY A 56 -3.50 9.48 -4.29
CA GLY A 56 -4.26 8.24 -4.33
C GLY A 56 -5.34 8.16 -3.27
N LEU A 57 -5.00 8.47 -2.01
CA LEU A 57 -5.96 8.51 -0.91
C LEU A 57 -7.11 9.49 -1.20
N ASP A 58 -6.79 10.72 -1.57
CA ASP A 58 -7.79 11.77 -1.85
C ASP A 58 -8.75 11.34 -2.98
N GLU A 59 -8.22 10.74 -4.04
CA GLU A 59 -9.03 10.27 -5.16
C GLU A 59 -9.90 9.05 -4.80
N CYS A 60 -9.38 8.10 -4.03
CA CYS A 60 -10.19 7.00 -3.48
C CYS A 60 -11.33 7.52 -2.61
N LEU A 61 -11.07 8.52 -1.75
CA LEU A 61 -12.08 9.14 -0.92
C LEU A 61 -13.16 9.86 -1.74
N ARG A 62 -12.76 10.58 -2.80
CA ARG A 62 -13.67 11.22 -3.77
C ARG A 62 -14.51 10.22 -4.56
N MET A 63 -13.96 9.05 -4.86
CA MET A 63 -14.67 7.95 -5.51
C MET A 63 -15.67 7.23 -4.59
N GLY A 64 -15.73 7.60 -3.31
CA GLY A 64 -16.65 7.00 -2.35
C GLY A 64 -16.17 5.65 -1.82
N ALA A 65 -14.86 5.37 -1.80
CA ALA A 65 -14.35 4.12 -1.26
C ALA A 65 -14.65 3.97 0.24
N ASP A 66 -15.10 2.78 0.64
CA ASP A 66 -15.29 2.37 2.04
C ASP A 66 -14.01 1.79 2.64
N ILE A 67 -13.24 1.07 1.83
CA ILE A 67 -11.95 0.48 2.19
C ILE A 67 -10.97 0.78 1.05
N ILE A 68 -9.76 1.20 1.40
CA ILE A 68 -8.69 1.52 0.46
C ILE A 68 -7.57 0.51 0.65
N VAL A 69 -7.14 -0.12 -0.45
CA VAL A 69 -5.97 -1.00 -0.48
C VAL A 69 -4.89 -0.35 -1.33
N ASN A 70 -3.73 -0.08 -0.73
CA ASN A 70 -2.55 0.43 -1.41
C ASN A 70 -1.58 -0.71 -1.72
N THR A 71 -0.99 -0.71 -2.92
CA THR A 71 0.05 -1.67 -3.33
C THR A 71 0.97 -1.06 -4.37
N ASP A 72 2.21 -1.54 -4.44
CA ASP A 72 3.21 -1.07 -5.38
C ASP A 72 3.02 -1.71 -6.78
N GLY A 73 3.25 -0.94 -7.84
CA GLY A 73 3.03 -1.36 -9.24
C GLY A 73 4.08 -2.33 -9.82
N ASP A 74 5.09 -2.69 -9.02
CA ASP A 74 6.20 -3.56 -9.40
C ASP A 74 5.90 -5.06 -9.18
N GLY A 75 4.76 -5.37 -8.57
CA GLY A 75 4.32 -6.75 -8.34
C GLY A 75 4.99 -7.43 -7.15
N GLN A 76 5.67 -6.69 -6.26
CA GLN A 76 6.25 -7.26 -5.04
C GLN A 76 5.20 -7.89 -4.11
N TYR A 77 3.95 -7.44 -4.18
CA TYR A 77 2.85 -7.99 -3.39
C TYR A 77 1.89 -8.77 -4.28
N PRO A 78 1.70 -10.07 -4.04
CA PRO A 78 0.71 -10.85 -4.77
C PRO A 78 -0.69 -10.37 -4.37
N ALA A 79 -1.51 -10.02 -5.36
CA ALA A 79 -2.85 -9.50 -5.07
C ALA A 79 -3.78 -10.54 -4.44
N SER A 80 -3.44 -11.83 -4.52
CA SER A 80 -4.09 -12.92 -3.79
C SER A 80 -4.03 -12.76 -2.27
N GLU A 81 -3.16 -11.89 -1.74
CA GLU A 81 -3.07 -11.60 -0.31
C GLU A 81 -4.00 -10.45 0.13
N ILE A 82 -4.63 -9.73 -0.82
CA ILE A 82 -5.59 -8.65 -0.49
C ILE A 82 -6.74 -9.15 0.40
N PRO A 83 -7.37 -10.32 0.16
CA PRO A 83 -8.40 -10.83 1.07
C PRO A 83 -7.93 -10.99 2.52
N ARG A 84 -6.65 -11.34 2.75
CA ARG A 84 -6.08 -11.46 4.10
C ARG A 84 -5.85 -10.11 4.76
N LEU A 85 -5.53 -9.07 3.99
CA LEU A 85 -5.49 -7.69 4.49
C LEU A 85 -6.88 -7.19 4.88
N LEU A 86 -7.90 -7.54 4.11
CA LEU A 86 -9.27 -7.05 4.30
C LEU A 86 -9.97 -7.73 5.48
N GLU A 87 -9.69 -9.00 5.77
CA GLU A 87 -10.43 -9.79 6.75
C GLU A 87 -10.54 -9.10 8.14
N PRO A 88 -9.46 -8.56 8.76
CA PRO A 88 -9.58 -7.91 10.07
C PRO A 88 -10.43 -6.62 10.02
N ILE A 89 -10.44 -5.93 8.88
CA ILE A 89 -11.22 -4.71 8.67
C ILE A 89 -12.70 -5.07 8.52
N LEU A 90 -13.01 -6.05 7.66
CA LEU A 90 -14.37 -6.53 7.45
C LEU A 90 -14.97 -7.15 8.71
N ALA A 91 -14.15 -7.76 9.58
CA ALA A 91 -14.55 -8.26 10.88
C ALA A 91 -14.72 -7.17 11.95
N GLY A 92 -14.47 -5.89 11.63
CA GLY A 92 -14.54 -4.78 12.59
C GLY A 92 -13.47 -4.83 13.69
N ARG A 93 -12.36 -5.55 13.45
CA ARG A 93 -11.28 -5.76 14.43
C ARG A 93 -10.10 -4.80 14.22
N ALA A 94 -10.01 -4.13 13.08
CA ALA A 94 -8.95 -3.18 12.77
C ALA A 94 -9.44 -2.09 11.81
N ASP A 95 -8.96 -0.86 11.99
CA ASP A 95 -9.19 0.23 11.04
C ASP A 95 -8.12 0.30 9.93
N MET A 96 -6.94 -0.29 10.19
CA MET A 96 -5.83 -0.38 9.23
C MET A 96 -5.06 -1.68 9.46
N VAL A 97 -4.65 -2.31 8.35
CA VAL A 97 -3.82 -3.51 8.32
C VAL A 97 -2.64 -3.25 7.40
N ILE A 98 -1.43 -3.55 7.87
CA ILE A 98 -0.20 -3.41 7.10
C ILE A 98 0.29 -4.82 6.76
N GLY A 99 0.51 -5.08 5.48
CA GLY A 99 1.08 -6.33 5.00
C GLY A 99 2.57 -6.38 5.31
N ASP A 100 3.00 -7.37 6.08
CA ASP A 100 4.41 -7.65 6.31
C ASP A 100 4.97 -8.44 5.12
N ARG A 101 6.05 -7.94 4.50
CA ARG A 101 6.79 -8.67 3.46
C ARG A 101 7.46 -9.94 3.97
N ARG A 102 7.45 -10.18 5.28
CA ARG A 102 8.17 -11.23 5.99
C ARG A 102 9.59 -11.46 5.41
N PRO A 103 10.43 -10.42 5.28
CA PRO A 103 11.78 -10.56 4.75
C PRO A 103 12.65 -11.50 5.61
N SER A 104 12.22 -11.82 6.83
CA SER A 104 12.88 -12.79 7.70
C SER A 104 12.62 -14.27 7.37
N GLU A 105 11.64 -14.57 6.51
CA GLU A 105 11.34 -15.90 5.95
C GLU A 105 11.95 -16.09 4.55
N ASP A 106 12.51 -15.03 3.94
CA ASP A 106 13.24 -15.12 2.69
C ASP A 106 14.57 -15.88 2.91
N VAL A 107 14.61 -17.11 2.40
CA VAL A 107 15.71 -18.08 2.56
C VAL A 107 17.05 -17.54 1.98
N ARG A 108 17.01 -16.46 1.17
CA ARG A 108 18.19 -15.82 0.56
C ARG A 108 18.83 -14.71 1.40
N SER A 109 18.20 -14.27 2.49
CA SER A 109 18.71 -13.14 3.28
C SER A 109 19.71 -13.59 4.35
N SER A 110 20.93 -13.03 4.32
CA SER A 110 21.99 -13.34 5.29
C SER A 110 21.52 -13.14 6.74
N TRP A 111 21.88 -14.07 7.63
CA TRP A 111 21.51 -14.10 9.05
C TRP A 111 21.70 -12.75 9.78
N LEU A 112 22.72 -11.98 9.40
CA LEU A 112 23.03 -10.67 9.98
C LEU A 112 22.00 -9.60 9.58
N LYS A 113 21.54 -9.60 8.31
CA LYS A 113 20.48 -8.70 7.83
C LYS A 113 19.16 -8.98 8.55
N ARG A 114 18.83 -10.26 8.77
CA ARG A 114 17.63 -10.66 9.54
C ARG A 114 17.67 -10.14 10.97
N LYS A 115 18.83 -10.18 11.64
CA LYS A 115 18.99 -9.64 13.01
C LYS A 115 18.86 -8.12 13.05
N LEU A 116 19.52 -7.41 12.12
CA LEU A 116 19.44 -5.94 12.05
C LEU A 116 18.02 -5.45 11.75
N GLN A 117 17.30 -6.13 10.84
CA GLN A 117 15.91 -5.80 10.55
C GLN A 117 14.99 -6.08 11.74
N LYS A 118 15.13 -7.22 12.42
CA LYS A 118 14.36 -7.51 13.65
C LYS A 118 14.64 -6.48 14.75
N LEU A 119 15.88 -6.01 14.87
CA LEU A 119 16.24 -4.97 15.83
C LEU A 119 15.62 -3.63 15.45
N GLY A 120 15.71 -3.22 14.19
CA GLY A 120 15.09 -1.98 13.69
C GLY A 120 13.57 -1.99 13.85
N SER A 121 12.93 -3.10 13.50
CA SER A 121 11.47 -3.28 13.63
C SER A 121 11.02 -3.23 15.09
N ARG A 122 11.81 -3.84 16.01
CA ARG A 122 11.56 -3.76 17.46
C ARG A 122 11.75 -2.35 18.00
N THR A 123 12.75 -1.60 17.54
CA THR A 123 12.98 -0.22 17.98
C THR A 123 11.85 0.69 17.51
N VAL A 124 11.38 0.54 16.26
CA VAL A 124 10.23 1.28 15.74
C VAL A 124 8.95 0.88 16.47
N SER A 125 8.72 -0.41 16.72
CA SER A 125 7.57 -0.89 17.50
C SER A 125 7.58 -0.37 18.94
N TRP A 126 8.75 -0.27 19.56
CA TRP A 126 8.90 0.25 20.92
C TRP A 126 8.63 1.76 20.99
N LEU A 127 9.11 2.52 19.99
CA LEU A 127 8.83 3.96 19.88
C LEU A 127 7.35 4.24 19.53
N ALA A 128 6.69 3.35 18.79
CA ALA A 128 5.30 3.48 18.39
C ALA A 128 4.27 2.93 19.40
N GLY A 129 4.72 2.29 20.50
CA GLY A 129 3.83 1.73 21.53
C GLY A 129 2.94 0.56 21.07
N ARG A 130 3.17 0.00 19.87
CA ARG A 130 2.46 -1.16 19.29
C ARG A 130 3.44 -2.01 18.46
N GLU A 131 3.22 -3.32 18.39
CA GLU A 131 4.00 -4.20 17.49
C GLU A 131 3.72 -3.82 16.04
N ILE A 132 4.69 -3.20 15.37
CA ILE A 132 4.65 -2.90 13.93
C ILE A 132 5.92 -3.52 13.31
N PRO A 133 5.87 -4.79 12.88
CA PRO A 133 7.02 -5.53 12.37
C PRO A 133 7.58 -5.00 11.04
N ASP A 134 6.78 -4.32 10.22
CA ASP A 134 7.23 -3.64 9.00
C ASP A 134 6.47 -2.32 8.81
N ALA A 135 6.90 -1.30 9.56
CA ALA A 135 6.32 0.04 9.49
C ALA A 135 6.55 0.74 8.14
N VAL A 136 7.28 0.15 7.18
CA VAL A 136 7.65 0.79 5.89
C VAL A 136 7.05 0.05 4.68
N SER A 137 6.21 -0.95 4.91
CA SER A 137 5.52 -1.65 3.82
C SER A 137 4.48 -0.76 3.15
N GLY A 138 4.53 -0.70 1.81
CA GLY A 138 3.53 -0.03 1.00
C GLY A 138 2.24 -0.83 0.79
N PHE A 139 2.19 -2.10 1.22
CA PHE A 139 0.99 -2.93 1.11
C PHE A 139 0.11 -2.77 2.33
N ARG A 140 -1.01 -2.05 2.18
CA ARG A 140 -1.86 -1.66 3.30
C ARG A 140 -3.31 -1.69 2.91
N ALA A 141 -4.18 -2.05 3.85
CA ALA A 141 -5.61 -1.82 3.76
C ALA A 141 -6.05 -0.90 4.90
N MET A 142 -6.99 0.00 4.64
CA MET A 142 -7.52 0.91 5.67
C MET A 142 -8.97 1.28 5.39
N THR A 143 -9.74 1.52 6.44
CA THR A 143 -11.10 2.06 6.34
C THR A 143 -11.08 3.50 5.83
N ARG A 144 -12.21 3.94 5.29
CA ARG A 144 -12.46 5.33 4.92
C ARG A 144 -12.16 6.28 6.09
N GLU A 145 -12.60 5.93 7.29
CA GLU A 145 -12.44 6.73 8.50
C GLU A 145 -10.96 6.86 8.88
N ALA A 146 -10.18 5.79 8.75
CA ALA A 146 -8.73 5.83 8.96
C ALA A 146 -8.04 6.68 7.88
N ALA A 147 -8.42 6.53 6.62
CA ALA A 147 -7.88 7.31 5.51
C ALA A 147 -8.12 8.82 5.67
N ILE A 148 -9.30 9.23 6.13
CA ILE A 148 -9.62 10.65 6.39
C ILE A 148 -8.76 11.24 7.52
N LYS A 149 -8.40 10.41 8.51
CA LYS A 149 -7.59 10.82 9.67
C LYS A 149 -6.09 10.76 9.39
N MET A 150 -5.65 10.20 8.26
CA MET A 150 -4.23 10.17 7.91
C MET A 150 -3.73 11.58 7.59
N HIS A 151 -2.89 12.12 8.46
CA HIS A 151 -2.10 13.31 8.17
C HIS A 151 -0.76 12.88 7.56
N VAL A 152 -0.58 13.04 6.24
CA VAL A 152 0.74 12.85 5.61
C VAL A 152 1.57 14.11 5.87
N VAL A 153 2.30 14.13 6.99
CA VAL A 153 3.04 15.32 7.45
C VAL A 153 4.38 15.47 6.72
N THR A 154 4.95 14.38 6.19
CA THR A 154 6.29 14.41 5.56
C THR A 154 6.28 13.93 4.10
N GLY A 155 7.07 14.62 3.26
CA GLY A 155 7.23 14.28 1.83
C GLY A 155 8.11 13.05 1.55
N PHE A 156 8.66 12.41 2.59
CA PHE A 156 9.63 11.31 2.46
C PHE A 156 9.02 9.93 2.67
N SER A 157 8.02 9.78 3.54
CA SER A 157 7.36 8.50 3.77
C SER A 157 5.99 8.67 4.42
N TYR A 158 4.96 8.06 3.84
CA TYR A 158 3.62 7.96 4.45
C TYR A 158 3.55 6.83 5.50
N THR A 159 4.66 6.15 5.74
CA THR A 159 4.66 4.90 6.46
C THR A 159 4.83 5.05 7.97
N ILE A 160 5.20 6.25 8.45
CA ILE A 160 5.60 6.53 9.83
C ILE A 160 4.47 7.17 10.66
N GLU A 161 3.34 7.53 10.05
CA GLU A 161 2.27 8.28 10.72
C GLU A 161 1.27 7.35 11.44
N THR A 162 0.82 7.75 12.64
CA THR A 162 -0.07 6.98 13.55
C THR A 162 -1.38 7.70 13.77
#